data_AF-W4HBA8-F1
#
_entry.id   AF-W4HBA8-F1
#
_cell.length_a   1.000
_cell.length_b   1.000
_cell.length_c   1.000
_cell.angle_alpha   90.00
_cell.angle_beta   90.00
_cell.angle_gamma   90.00
#
_symmetry.space_group_name_H-M   'P 1'
#
loop_
_entity.id
_entity.type
_entity.pdbx_description
1 polymer ?
#
loop_
_entity_poly.entity_id
_entity_poly.type
_entity_poly.pdbx_seq_one_letter_code
_entity_poly.pdbx_strand_id
1 'polypeptide(L)'
;MHARRKDGAATAPNQISNSKRSALQDALVAKLVYKYAKRDDEFGRIIVSLVSKLVRTTAKLVEADISALEKTVKKLHDERGRKQRRDDERVGFQAPPPEDALDVKVAELGPRLSSPRFQPAVKAETINLKTQDEWVLINALNSVEFEDSEKHNIETKHIKTVQQRQWLDSQKKEKDKKVKSLLDEKHDMYEHQVSDYTRWRAEEVDKARKAKDAVDHIRMERDRQLRESKELHAKLEEKRRQEEELEVQRCKDELKRTEMEALERKRVQHARMQSLLKENIQVQREKEKKKSLDQERDVKLMEEYAQKLAKEEAERVAALQHKLTRQDRIQNGIALSIHEQLKLKEMEDEQRADDYQRHKLESDREKEQIIAKRRKEEALDRKKYLTFQHEVKEEKKKKLNKEEVEYSNKYREEGELALREMKQKQDNARVRNKEYQKLLLSQMQEQKVRKAATFKSMDPREKSLNAILLRKLEVDEDLSQKVVAKLSPDKMVRAKPRNNIF
;
A
#
# COMPACT_ATOMS: atom_id res chain seq x y z
N MET A 1 24.00 -17.20 15.65
CA MET A 1 23.35 -18.41 15.10
C MET A 1 22.29 -18.00 14.10
N HIS A 2 22.48 -18.32 12.82
CA HIS A 2 21.50 -18.05 11.77
C HIS A 2 20.36 -19.06 11.80
N ALA A 3 19.17 -18.61 12.21
CA ALA A 3 17.92 -19.27 11.88
C ALA A 3 17.21 -18.45 10.81
N ARG A 4 17.38 -18.88 9.54
CA ARG A 4 16.55 -18.48 8.41
C ARG A 4 15.10 -18.83 8.75
N ARG A 5 14.26 -17.85 9.05
CA ARG A 5 12.81 -18.00 8.96
C ARG A 5 12.44 -18.02 7.48
N LYS A 6 12.22 -19.23 7.00
CA LYS A 6 11.59 -19.52 5.71
C LYS A 6 10.09 -19.44 5.98
N ASP A 7 9.56 -18.23 6.03
CA ASP A 7 8.11 -18.03 6.11
C ASP A 7 7.53 -18.44 4.76
N GLY A 8 7.10 -19.70 4.72
CA GLY A 8 6.23 -20.22 3.69
C GLY A 8 4.93 -19.44 3.72
N ALA A 9 4.85 -18.43 2.84
CA ALA A 9 3.58 -17.89 2.41
C ALA A 9 2.77 -19.02 1.76
N ALA A 10 1.96 -19.69 2.56
CA ALA A 10 0.81 -20.44 2.08
C ALA A 10 -0.26 -19.43 1.61
N THR A 11 0.08 -18.62 0.61
CA THR A 11 -0.91 -17.94 -0.20
C THR A 11 -1.58 -19.02 -1.04
N ALA A 12 -2.88 -19.20 -0.79
CA ALA A 12 -3.73 -20.09 -1.57
C ALA A 12 -3.41 -19.97 -3.08
N PRO A 13 -3.16 -21.08 -3.81
CA PRO A 13 -2.74 -21.05 -5.21
C PRO A 13 -3.72 -20.31 -6.15
N ASN A 14 -4.92 -20.00 -5.68
CA ASN A 14 -5.94 -19.25 -6.42
C ASN A 14 -5.74 -17.71 -6.41
N GLN A 15 -5.06 -17.12 -5.43
CA GLN A 15 -4.89 -15.65 -5.40
C GLN A 15 -3.73 -15.16 -6.30
N ILE A 16 -2.62 -15.89 -6.33
CA ILE A 16 -1.46 -15.55 -7.17
C ILE A 16 -1.78 -15.77 -8.66
N SER A 17 -2.56 -16.81 -8.99
CA SER A 17 -2.99 -17.09 -10.37
C SER A 17 -3.96 -16.03 -10.90
N ASN A 18 -4.87 -15.51 -10.06
CA ASN A 18 -5.74 -14.40 -10.44
C ASN A 18 -4.98 -13.09 -10.64
N SER A 19 -3.97 -12.80 -9.82
CA SER A 19 -3.12 -11.61 -9.97
C SER A 19 -2.35 -11.60 -11.29
N LYS A 20 -1.76 -12.75 -11.68
CA LYS A 20 -1.06 -12.88 -12.97
C LYS A 20 -2.00 -12.76 -14.17
N ARG A 21 -3.21 -13.31 -14.08
CA ARG A 21 -4.23 -13.17 -15.15
C ARG A 21 -4.75 -11.75 -15.28
N SER A 22 -4.96 -11.04 -14.16
CA SER A 22 -5.31 -9.62 -14.17
C SER A 22 -4.22 -8.77 -14.80
N ALA A 23 -2.95 -9.01 -14.44
CA ALA A 23 -1.83 -8.28 -15.03
C ALA A 23 -1.70 -8.51 -16.55
N LEU A 24 -1.94 -9.74 -17.02
CA LEU A 24 -1.96 -10.06 -18.45
C LEU A 24 -3.14 -9.38 -19.17
N GLN A 25 -4.32 -9.35 -18.54
CA GLN A 25 -5.48 -8.64 -19.05
C GLN A 25 -5.17 -7.15 -19.24
N ASP A 26 -4.61 -6.50 -18.21
CA ASP A 26 -4.29 -5.08 -18.23
C ASP A 26 -3.22 -4.75 -19.29
N ALA A 27 -2.20 -5.61 -19.43
CA ALA A 27 -1.16 -5.46 -20.45
C ALA A 27 -1.72 -5.59 -21.89
N LEU A 28 -2.61 -6.56 -22.12
CA LEU A 28 -3.24 -6.76 -23.43
C LEU A 28 -4.20 -5.62 -23.78
N VAL A 29 -4.99 -5.15 -22.81
CA VAL A 29 -5.85 -3.96 -22.97
C VAL A 29 -5.00 -2.75 -23.32
N ALA A 30 -3.97 -2.45 -22.54
CA ALA A 30 -3.11 -1.29 -22.78
C ALA A 30 -2.46 -1.33 -24.18
N LYS A 31 -1.95 -2.50 -24.59
CA LYS A 31 -1.33 -2.69 -25.90
C LYS A 31 -2.31 -2.49 -27.05
N LEU A 32 -3.51 -3.09 -26.98
CA LEU A 32 -4.49 -3.03 -28.06
C LEU A 32 -5.19 -1.67 -28.13
N VAL A 33 -5.49 -1.04 -26.99
CA VAL A 33 -6.04 0.33 -26.93
C VAL A 33 -5.03 1.33 -27.48
N TYR A 34 -3.75 1.23 -27.10
CA TYR A 34 -2.71 2.09 -27.65
C TYR A 34 -2.57 1.96 -29.18
N LYS A 35 -2.69 0.73 -29.69
CA LYS A 35 -2.50 0.43 -31.12
C LYS A 35 -3.71 0.77 -31.99
N TYR A 36 -4.94 0.57 -31.51
CA TYR A 36 -6.15 0.69 -32.34
C TYR A 36 -7.21 1.66 -31.80
N ALA A 37 -7.09 2.20 -30.58
CA ALA A 37 -8.12 3.05 -29.95
C ALA A 37 -7.55 4.30 -29.27
N LYS A 38 -6.43 4.85 -29.78
CA LYS A 38 -5.70 5.98 -29.16
C LYS A 38 -6.54 7.25 -28.94
N ARG A 39 -7.59 7.44 -29.73
CA ARG A 39 -8.51 8.60 -29.67
C ARG A 39 -9.99 8.21 -29.70
N ASP A 40 -10.30 6.92 -29.53
CA ASP A 40 -11.65 6.37 -29.64
C ASP A 40 -11.98 5.57 -28.37
N ASP A 41 -12.50 6.27 -27.37
CA ASP A 41 -12.79 5.71 -26.05
C ASP A 41 -13.89 4.64 -26.09
N GLU A 42 -14.82 4.75 -27.05
CA GLU A 42 -15.87 3.74 -27.24
C GLU A 42 -15.28 2.44 -27.77
N PHE A 43 -14.35 2.53 -28.74
CA PHE A 43 -13.65 1.35 -29.23
C PHE A 43 -12.74 0.76 -28.15
N GLY A 44 -12.13 1.62 -27.32
CA GLY A 44 -11.37 1.21 -26.15
C GLY A 44 -12.18 0.33 -25.20
N ARG A 45 -13.46 0.67 -24.92
CA ARG A 45 -14.36 -0.16 -24.09
C ARG A 45 -14.67 -1.51 -24.73
N ILE A 46 -14.81 -1.56 -26.05
CA ILE A 46 -15.02 -2.83 -26.79
C ILE A 46 -13.78 -3.73 -26.67
N ILE A 47 -12.58 -3.15 -26.81
CA ILE A 47 -11.31 -3.88 -26.61
C ILE A 47 -11.22 -4.44 -25.19
N VAL A 48 -11.55 -3.65 -24.17
CA VAL A 48 -11.57 -4.11 -22.76
C VAL A 48 -12.51 -5.30 -22.58
N SER A 49 -13.69 -5.26 -23.17
CA SER A 49 -14.68 -6.34 -23.10
C SER A 49 -14.16 -7.63 -23.78
N LEU A 50 -13.57 -7.51 -24.97
CA LEU A 50 -13.02 -8.65 -25.72
C LEU A 50 -11.85 -9.32 -25.00
N VAL A 51 -10.92 -8.52 -24.45
CA VAL A 51 -9.78 -9.03 -23.67
C VAL A 51 -10.28 -9.68 -22.36
N SER A 52 -11.21 -9.03 -21.66
CA SER A 52 -11.80 -9.57 -20.43
C SER A 52 -12.55 -10.88 -20.67
N LYS A 53 -13.25 -10.99 -21.80
CA LYS A 53 -13.93 -12.23 -22.20
C LYS A 53 -12.90 -13.34 -22.44
N LEU A 54 -11.87 -13.07 -23.23
CA LEU A 54 -10.83 -14.07 -23.56
C LEU A 54 -10.13 -14.60 -22.29
N VAL A 55 -9.70 -13.70 -21.40
CA VAL A 55 -8.98 -14.06 -20.17
C VAL A 55 -9.86 -14.84 -19.17
N ARG A 56 -11.18 -14.59 -19.17
CA ARG A 56 -12.13 -15.32 -18.32
C ARG A 56 -12.57 -16.66 -18.90
N THR A 57 -12.69 -16.78 -20.22
CA THR A 57 -13.21 -18.00 -20.87
C THR A 57 -12.15 -19.06 -21.13
N THR A 58 -10.88 -18.68 -21.28
CA THR A 58 -9.80 -19.62 -21.62
C THR A 58 -9.04 -20.07 -20.37
N ALA A 59 -9.02 -21.38 -20.12
CA ALA A 59 -8.29 -21.95 -18.98
C ALA A 59 -6.77 -21.82 -19.15
N LYS A 60 -6.28 -21.89 -20.40
CA LYS A 60 -4.88 -21.70 -20.78
C LYS A 60 -4.82 -20.81 -22.02
N LEU A 61 -4.22 -19.62 -21.88
CA LEU A 61 -4.00 -18.69 -22.99
C LEU A 61 -2.79 -19.12 -23.80
N VAL A 62 -2.96 -19.33 -25.10
CA VAL A 62 -1.86 -19.62 -26.03
C VAL A 62 -1.65 -18.41 -26.96
N GLU A 63 -0.46 -18.26 -27.54
CA GLU A 63 -0.16 -17.17 -28.48
C GLU A 63 -1.12 -17.11 -29.68
N ALA A 64 -1.66 -18.26 -30.11
CA ALA A 64 -2.68 -18.33 -31.14
C ALA A 64 -3.96 -17.58 -30.74
N ASP A 65 -4.40 -17.68 -29.48
CA ASP A 65 -5.59 -17.00 -28.96
C ASP A 65 -5.38 -15.49 -28.91
N ILE A 66 -4.18 -15.05 -28.49
CA ILE A 66 -3.80 -13.63 -28.46
C ILE A 66 -3.73 -13.08 -29.89
N SER A 67 -3.17 -13.85 -30.84
CA SER A 67 -3.09 -13.47 -32.25
C SER A 67 -4.47 -13.41 -32.92
N ALA A 68 -5.38 -14.33 -32.57
CA ALA A 68 -6.76 -14.32 -33.05
C ALA A 68 -7.54 -13.12 -32.49
N LEU A 69 -7.32 -12.77 -31.22
CA LEU A 69 -7.88 -11.57 -30.61
C LEU A 69 -7.38 -10.31 -31.33
N GLU A 70 -6.08 -10.21 -31.60
CA GLU A 70 -5.52 -9.05 -32.31
C GLU A 70 -6.08 -8.93 -33.74
N LYS A 71 -6.23 -10.06 -34.47
CA LYS A 71 -6.88 -10.06 -35.79
C LYS A 71 -8.34 -9.61 -35.72
N THR A 72 -9.06 -10.01 -34.68
CA THR A 72 -10.47 -9.62 -34.48
C THR A 72 -10.59 -8.13 -34.18
N VAL A 73 -9.74 -7.60 -33.29
CA VAL A 73 -9.69 -6.17 -32.98
C VAL A 73 -9.29 -5.34 -34.21
N LYS A 74 -8.28 -5.79 -34.98
CA LYS A 74 -7.89 -5.15 -36.23
C LYS A 74 -9.04 -5.13 -37.26
N LYS A 75 -9.74 -6.26 -37.43
CA LYS A 75 -10.89 -6.34 -38.35
C LYS A 75 -12.00 -5.36 -37.95
N LEU A 76 -12.34 -5.28 -36.66
CA LEU A 76 -13.35 -4.34 -36.16
C LEU A 76 -12.92 -2.87 -36.33
N HIS A 77 -11.64 -2.57 -36.10
CA HIS A 77 -11.07 -1.25 -36.34
C HIS A 77 -11.20 -0.86 -37.83
N ASP A 78 -10.82 -1.77 -38.73
CA ASP A 78 -10.87 -1.52 -40.17
C ASP A 78 -12.31 -1.41 -40.70
N GLU A 79 -13.25 -2.21 -40.16
CA GLU A 79 -14.69 -2.10 -40.46
C GLU A 79 -15.28 -0.77 -39.97
N ARG A 80 -14.86 -0.28 -38.80
CA ARG A 80 -15.31 1.01 -38.26
C ARG A 80 -14.75 2.17 -39.07
N GLY A 81 -13.47 2.12 -39.46
CA GLY A 81 -12.86 3.11 -40.36
C GLY A 81 -13.53 3.16 -41.75
N ARG A 82 -14.02 2.03 -42.27
CA ARG A 82 -14.78 1.98 -43.53
C ARG A 82 -16.19 2.57 -43.40
N LYS A 83 -16.86 2.43 -42.25
CA LYS A 83 -18.15 3.09 -41.99
C LYS A 83 -18.00 4.61 -41.90
N GLN A 84 -16.98 5.08 -41.20
CA GLN A 84 -16.75 6.52 -41.02
C GLN A 84 -16.45 7.24 -42.35
N ARG A 85 -15.72 6.60 -43.27
CA ARG A 85 -15.51 7.14 -44.63
C ARG A 85 -16.78 7.15 -45.50
N ARG A 86 -17.72 6.21 -45.31
CA ARG A 86 -19.00 6.21 -46.04
C ARG A 86 -19.97 7.28 -45.53
N ASP A 87 -19.90 7.60 -44.23
CA ASP A 87 -20.73 8.65 -43.65
C ASP A 87 -20.18 10.04 -44.02
N ASP A 88 -18.85 10.23 -44.10
CA ASP A 88 -18.24 11.48 -44.61
C ASP A 88 -18.53 11.73 -46.11
N GLU A 89 -18.62 10.68 -46.96
CA GLU A 89 -19.03 10.84 -48.37
C GLU A 89 -20.53 11.18 -48.53
N ARG A 90 -21.38 10.90 -47.53
CA ARG A 90 -22.81 11.24 -47.56
C ARG A 90 -23.13 12.67 -47.09
N VAL A 91 -22.20 13.33 -46.40
CA VAL A 91 -22.42 14.68 -45.82
C VAL A 91 -21.82 15.79 -46.71
N GLY A 92 -21.17 15.44 -47.83
CA GLY A 92 -20.48 16.39 -48.72
C GLY A 92 -21.28 16.99 -49.89
N PHE A 93 -22.60 16.77 -50.01
CA PHE A 93 -23.40 17.38 -51.08
C PHE A 93 -24.59 18.13 -50.50
N GLN A 94 -24.33 19.36 -50.03
CA GLN A 94 -25.35 20.34 -49.73
C GLN A 94 -25.36 21.36 -50.87
N ALA A 95 -26.27 21.16 -51.83
CA ALA A 95 -26.57 22.17 -52.84
C ALA A 95 -27.13 23.42 -52.14
N PRO A 96 -26.76 24.65 -52.57
CA PRO A 96 -27.37 25.85 -52.03
C PRO A 96 -28.85 25.92 -52.44
N PRO A 97 -29.73 26.51 -51.61
CA PRO A 97 -31.15 26.57 -51.90
C PRO A 97 -31.45 27.48 -53.10
N PRO A 98 -32.54 27.21 -53.84
CA PRO A 98 -32.92 28.03 -54.99
C PRO A 98 -33.43 29.37 -54.49
N GLU A 99 -32.90 30.46 -55.06
CA GLU A 99 -33.52 31.78 -54.91
C GLU A 99 -34.88 31.79 -55.60
N ASP A 100 -35.90 32.17 -54.83
CA ASP A 100 -37.24 32.46 -55.32
C ASP A 100 -37.18 33.58 -56.35
N ALA A 101 -37.43 33.20 -57.60
CA ALA A 101 -37.81 34.10 -58.66
C ALA A 101 -39.20 34.69 -58.37
N LEU A 102 -39.23 35.85 -57.72
CA LEU A 102 -40.36 36.78 -57.82
C LEU A 102 -40.03 37.82 -58.89
N ASP A 103 -40.33 37.41 -60.11
CA ASP A 103 -40.44 38.23 -61.31
C ASP A 103 -41.62 39.20 -61.16
N VAL A 104 -41.43 40.29 -60.40
CA VAL A 104 -42.30 41.45 -60.45
C VAL A 104 -41.71 42.39 -61.49
N LYS A 105 -42.27 42.33 -62.70
CA LYS A 105 -42.14 43.33 -63.76
C LYS A 105 -42.41 44.72 -63.19
N VAL A 106 -41.36 45.38 -62.72
CA VAL A 106 -41.30 46.84 -62.62
C VAL A 106 -41.19 47.31 -64.04
N ALA A 107 -42.31 47.79 -64.59
CA ALA A 107 -42.30 48.53 -65.83
C ALA A 107 -41.37 49.73 -65.67
N GLU A 108 -40.18 49.63 -66.26
CA GLU A 108 -39.35 50.77 -66.63
C GLU A 108 -40.17 51.66 -67.57
N LEU A 109 -40.89 52.63 -67.00
CA LEU A 109 -41.24 53.84 -67.71
C LEU A 109 -39.97 54.69 -67.75
N GLY A 110 -39.17 54.44 -68.79
CA GLY A 110 -38.16 55.40 -69.23
C GLY A 110 -38.80 56.79 -69.41
N PRO A 111 -38.03 57.88 -69.26
CA PRO A 111 -38.54 59.23 -69.48
C PRO A 111 -38.89 59.37 -70.97
N ARG A 112 -40.14 59.10 -71.33
CA ARG A 112 -40.68 59.50 -72.62
C ARG A 112 -40.75 61.01 -72.62
N LEU A 113 -39.77 61.59 -73.32
CA LEU A 113 -39.82 62.89 -73.95
C LEU A 113 -41.06 62.94 -74.87
N SER A 114 -42.23 63.15 -74.28
CA SER A 114 -43.41 63.59 -74.99
C SER A 114 -43.51 65.09 -74.75
N SER A 115 -42.85 65.83 -75.64
CA SER A 115 -43.16 67.22 -75.92
C SER A 115 -44.65 67.35 -76.27
N PRO A 116 -45.41 68.23 -75.61
CA PRO A 116 -46.51 68.92 -76.26
C PRO A 116 -46.01 70.33 -76.55
N ARG A 117 -45.63 70.53 -77.82
CA ARG A 117 -46.24 71.54 -78.67
C ARG A 117 -46.52 72.87 -77.97
N PHE A 118 -45.64 73.84 -78.24
CA PHE A 118 -45.95 75.27 -78.23
C PHE A 118 -47.38 75.48 -78.74
N GLN A 119 -48.32 75.66 -77.83
CA GLN A 119 -49.55 76.37 -78.13
C GLN A 119 -49.19 77.86 -78.11
N PRO A 120 -49.57 78.65 -79.13
CA PRO A 120 -49.41 80.08 -79.03
C PRO A 120 -50.19 80.54 -77.80
N ALA A 121 -49.59 81.40 -76.98
CA ALA A 121 -50.30 82.15 -75.96
C ALA A 121 -51.38 82.97 -76.67
N VAL A 122 -52.58 82.40 -76.74
CA VAL A 122 -53.78 83.14 -77.12
C VAL A 122 -53.92 84.16 -76.02
N LYS A 123 -53.65 85.43 -76.36
CA LYS A 123 -53.93 86.57 -75.51
C LYS A 123 -55.34 86.35 -74.99
N ALA A 124 -55.51 86.26 -73.68
CA ALA A 124 -56.82 86.29 -73.07
C ALA A 124 -57.44 87.62 -73.51
N GLU A 125 -58.28 87.58 -74.55
CA GLU A 125 -59.18 88.66 -74.86
C GLU A 125 -59.92 88.93 -73.55
N THR A 126 -59.85 90.16 -73.06
CA THR A 126 -60.65 90.61 -71.94
C THR A 126 -62.11 90.54 -72.37
N ILE A 127 -62.71 89.36 -72.21
CA ILE A 127 -64.13 89.12 -72.42
C ILE A 127 -64.85 90.04 -71.45
N ASN A 128 -65.61 90.99 -71.99
CA ASN A 128 -66.42 91.88 -71.19
C ASN A 128 -67.62 91.09 -70.65
N LEU A 129 -67.51 90.63 -69.40
CA LEU A 129 -68.50 89.83 -68.68
C LEU A 129 -69.92 90.44 -68.68
N LYS A 130 -70.07 91.74 -68.99
CA LYS A 130 -71.37 92.42 -69.09
C LYS A 130 -72.08 92.26 -70.43
N THR A 131 -71.41 91.70 -71.45
CA THR A 131 -71.94 91.54 -72.82
C THR A 131 -72.19 90.10 -73.23
N GLN A 132 -71.93 89.13 -72.34
CA GLN A 132 -72.24 87.72 -72.54
C GLN A 132 -73.55 87.35 -71.86
N ASP A 133 -74.24 86.36 -72.43
CA ASP A 133 -75.47 85.78 -71.87
C ASP A 133 -75.21 85.26 -70.45
N GLU A 134 -76.04 85.71 -69.51
CA GLU A 134 -75.93 85.40 -68.08
C GLU A 134 -75.96 83.89 -67.83
N TRP A 135 -76.69 83.13 -68.67
CA TRP A 135 -76.72 81.67 -68.59
C TRP A 135 -75.39 81.01 -68.96
N VAL A 136 -74.64 81.58 -69.89
CA VAL A 136 -73.30 81.08 -70.27
C VAL A 136 -72.31 81.33 -69.15
N LEU A 137 -72.40 82.48 -68.48
CA LEU A 137 -71.55 82.82 -67.34
C LEU A 137 -71.84 81.95 -66.12
N ILE A 138 -73.11 81.66 -65.83
CA ILE A 138 -73.50 80.73 -64.75
C ILE A 138 -72.99 79.32 -65.05
N ASN A 139 -73.09 78.85 -66.30
CA ASN A 139 -72.58 77.52 -66.67
C ASN A 139 -71.05 77.44 -66.58
N ALA A 140 -70.34 78.49 -67.00
CA ALA A 140 -68.90 78.58 -66.87
C ALA A 140 -68.47 78.64 -65.39
N LEU A 141 -69.19 79.40 -64.55
CA LEU A 141 -68.97 79.45 -63.11
C LEU A 141 -69.18 78.08 -62.46
N ASN A 142 -70.29 77.40 -62.75
CA ASN A 142 -70.55 76.04 -62.25
C ASN A 142 -69.48 75.05 -62.72
N SER A 143 -68.95 75.20 -63.93
CA SER A 143 -67.88 74.34 -64.45
C SER A 143 -66.56 74.59 -63.70
N VAL A 144 -66.20 75.85 -63.45
CA VAL A 144 -65.01 76.21 -62.67
C VAL A 144 -65.14 75.78 -61.21
N GLU A 145 -66.29 76.01 -60.57
CA GLU A 145 -66.57 75.55 -59.21
C GLU A 145 -66.52 74.02 -59.11
N PHE A 146 -67.03 73.31 -60.13
CA PHE A 146 -66.92 71.86 -60.20
C PHE A 146 -65.46 71.41 -60.37
N GLU A 147 -64.69 72.01 -61.29
CA GLU A 147 -63.28 71.72 -61.48
C GLU A 147 -62.44 71.99 -60.22
N ASP A 148 -62.71 73.07 -59.50
CA ASP A 148 -62.05 73.40 -58.24
C ASP A 148 -62.46 72.42 -57.13
N SER A 149 -63.73 71.98 -57.11
CA SER A 149 -64.18 70.92 -56.20
C SER A 149 -63.52 69.57 -56.51
N GLU A 150 -63.30 69.24 -57.79
CA GLU A 150 -62.60 68.02 -58.22
C GLU A 150 -61.12 68.08 -57.87
N LYS A 151 -60.45 69.21 -58.11
CA LYS A 151 -59.06 69.45 -57.68
C LYS A 151 -58.93 69.30 -56.18
N HIS A 152 -59.83 69.93 -55.41
CA HIS A 152 -59.84 69.81 -53.95
C HIS A 152 -60.07 68.36 -53.49
N ASN A 153 -60.93 67.60 -54.16
CA ASN A 153 -61.16 66.19 -53.86
C ASN A 153 -59.93 65.32 -54.19
N ILE A 154 -59.25 65.57 -55.32
CA ILE A 154 -58.00 64.89 -55.68
C ILE A 154 -56.90 65.20 -54.66
N GLU A 155 -56.75 66.47 -54.28
CA GLU A 155 -55.77 66.91 -53.27
C GLU A 155 -56.07 66.27 -51.91
N THR A 156 -57.34 66.26 -51.49
CA THR A 156 -57.77 65.61 -50.25
C THR A 156 -57.50 64.10 -50.27
N LYS A 157 -57.77 63.42 -51.39
CA LYS A 157 -57.42 61.99 -51.57
C LYS A 157 -55.91 61.77 -51.53
N HIS A 158 -55.13 62.66 -52.15
CA HIS A 158 -53.67 62.59 -52.13
C HIS A 158 -53.13 62.76 -50.71
N ILE A 159 -53.58 63.77 -49.97
CA ILE A 159 -53.21 64.00 -48.57
C ILE A 159 -53.54 62.79 -47.70
N LYS A 160 -54.75 62.23 -47.83
CA LYS A 160 -55.15 61.00 -47.10
C LYS A 160 -54.24 59.81 -47.44
N THR A 161 -53.89 59.65 -48.72
CA THR A 161 -52.98 58.59 -49.18
C THR A 161 -51.57 58.76 -48.60
N VAL A 162 -51.05 59.99 -48.59
CA VAL A 162 -49.74 60.31 -48.00
C VAL A 162 -49.73 60.06 -46.49
N GLN A 163 -50.77 60.51 -45.77
CA GLN A 163 -50.93 60.27 -44.33
C GLN A 163 -51.01 58.77 -44.02
N GLN A 164 -51.79 58.01 -44.81
CA GLN A 164 -51.87 56.55 -44.66
C GLN A 164 -50.52 55.87 -44.88
N ARG A 165 -49.76 56.31 -45.90
CA ARG A 165 -48.41 55.79 -46.16
C ARG A 165 -47.45 56.11 -45.02
N GLN A 166 -47.42 57.35 -44.52
CA GLN A 166 -46.59 57.74 -43.37
C GLN A 166 -46.93 56.94 -42.11
N TRP A 167 -48.21 56.65 -41.88
CA TRP A 167 -48.65 55.80 -40.77
C TRP A 167 -48.17 54.35 -40.92
N LEU A 168 -48.32 53.76 -42.11
CA LEU A 168 -47.81 52.41 -42.40
C LEU A 168 -46.28 52.32 -42.28
N ASP A 169 -45.56 53.33 -42.77
CA ASP A 169 -44.09 53.40 -42.65
C ASP A 169 -43.66 53.54 -41.18
N SER A 170 -44.41 54.29 -40.37
CA SER A 170 -44.17 54.41 -38.93
C SER A 170 -44.39 53.08 -38.20
N GLN A 171 -45.46 52.34 -38.55
CA GLN A 171 -45.68 51.00 -38.00
C GLN A 171 -44.58 50.01 -38.40
N LYS A 172 -44.11 50.08 -39.65
CA LYS A 172 -43.01 49.25 -40.13
C LYS A 172 -41.73 49.54 -39.35
N LYS A 173 -41.37 50.82 -39.18
CA LYS A 173 -40.20 51.23 -38.38
C LYS A 173 -40.28 50.74 -36.93
N GLU A 174 -41.44 50.84 -36.29
CA GLU A 174 -41.64 50.31 -34.93
C GLU A 174 -41.46 48.79 -34.85
N LYS A 175 -41.99 48.05 -35.83
CA LYS A 175 -41.76 46.59 -35.91
C LYS A 175 -40.30 46.26 -36.13
N ASP A 176 -39.63 46.94 -37.05
CA ASP A 176 -38.20 46.72 -37.34
C ASP A 176 -37.34 47.04 -36.11
N LYS A 177 -37.67 48.11 -35.38
CA LYS A 177 -36.99 48.47 -34.11
C LYS A 177 -37.17 47.38 -33.05
N LYS A 178 -38.38 46.83 -32.90
CA LYS A 178 -38.64 45.72 -31.96
C LYS A 178 -37.89 44.46 -32.35
N VAL A 179 -37.88 44.11 -33.64
CA VAL A 179 -37.11 42.96 -34.15
C VAL A 179 -35.62 43.14 -33.87
N LYS A 180 -35.08 44.34 -34.13
CA LYS A 180 -33.68 44.65 -33.84
C LYS A 180 -33.36 44.54 -32.34
N SER A 181 -34.19 45.11 -31.47
CA SER A 181 -34.02 45.00 -30.01
C SER A 181 -34.00 43.54 -29.53
N LEU A 182 -34.89 42.69 -30.07
CA LEU A 182 -34.93 41.27 -29.72
C LEU A 182 -33.70 40.50 -30.24
N LEU A 183 -33.16 40.90 -31.40
CA LEU A 183 -31.92 40.32 -31.93
C LEU A 183 -30.72 40.72 -31.07
N ASP A 184 -30.64 41.98 -30.65
CA ASP A 184 -29.58 42.49 -29.78
C ASP A 184 -29.65 41.80 -28.40
N GLU A 185 -30.83 41.71 -27.77
CA GLU A 185 -31.02 40.96 -26.51
C GLU A 185 -30.63 39.49 -26.63
N LYS A 186 -30.99 38.84 -27.75
CA LYS A 186 -30.60 37.44 -28.00
C LYS A 186 -29.08 37.30 -28.17
N HIS A 187 -28.43 38.28 -28.79
CA HIS A 187 -26.99 38.32 -28.95
C HIS A 187 -26.29 38.47 -27.60
N ASP A 188 -26.71 39.43 -26.76
CA ASP A 188 -26.17 39.65 -25.41
C ASP A 188 -26.31 38.39 -24.55
N MET A 189 -27.47 37.73 -24.59
CA MET A 189 -27.70 36.46 -23.88
C MET A 189 -26.75 35.35 -24.35
N TYR A 190 -26.47 35.29 -25.66
CA TYR A 190 -25.50 34.33 -26.20
C TYR A 190 -24.08 34.65 -25.74
N GLU A 191 -23.66 35.92 -25.76
CA GLU A 191 -22.35 36.34 -25.26
C GLU A 191 -22.16 36.00 -23.78
N HIS A 192 -23.19 36.25 -22.94
CA HIS A 192 -23.18 35.85 -21.54
C HIS A 192 -23.02 34.34 -21.36
N GLN A 193 -23.77 33.53 -22.12
CA GLN A 193 -23.66 32.06 -22.08
C GLN A 193 -22.25 31.59 -22.47
N VAL A 194 -21.64 32.21 -23.50
CA VAL A 194 -20.28 31.91 -23.92
C VAL A 194 -19.27 32.29 -22.83
N SER A 195 -19.39 33.48 -22.24
CA SER A 195 -18.56 33.93 -21.13
C SER A 195 -18.66 32.96 -19.93
N ASP A 196 -19.86 32.60 -19.52
CA ASP A 196 -20.08 31.68 -18.40
C ASP A 196 -19.51 30.29 -18.67
N TYR A 197 -19.66 29.79 -19.90
CA TYR A 197 -19.04 28.54 -20.32
C TYR A 197 -17.51 28.60 -20.30
N THR A 198 -16.91 29.69 -20.79
CA THR A 198 -15.44 29.86 -20.74
C THR A 198 -14.93 29.97 -19.31
N ARG A 199 -15.66 30.65 -18.42
CA ARG A 199 -15.34 30.75 -16.99
C ARG A 199 -15.41 29.39 -16.31
N TRP A 200 -16.49 28.65 -16.53
CA TRP A 200 -16.65 27.29 -16.01
C TRP A 200 -15.51 26.38 -16.48
N ARG A 201 -15.14 26.44 -17.77
CA ARG A 201 -14.01 25.67 -18.31
C ARG A 201 -12.69 26.04 -17.60
N ALA A 202 -12.44 27.32 -17.37
CA ALA A 202 -11.23 27.78 -16.65
C ALA A 202 -11.22 27.30 -15.20
N GLU A 203 -12.35 27.39 -14.49
CA GLU A 203 -12.50 26.86 -13.13
C GLU A 203 -12.25 25.35 -13.06
N GLU A 204 -12.71 24.60 -14.06
CA GLU A 204 -12.52 23.15 -14.10
C GLU A 204 -11.04 22.77 -14.32
N VAL A 205 -10.34 23.53 -15.17
CA VAL A 205 -8.88 23.39 -15.34
C VAL A 205 -8.14 23.74 -14.05
N ASP A 206 -8.53 24.81 -13.36
CA ASP A 206 -7.92 25.21 -12.09
C ASP A 206 -8.18 24.19 -10.97
N LYS A 207 -9.38 23.60 -10.90
CA LYS A 207 -9.68 22.50 -9.97
C LYS A 207 -8.83 21.28 -10.27
N ALA A 208 -8.70 20.90 -11.54
CA ALA A 208 -7.84 19.79 -11.94
C ALA A 208 -6.37 20.04 -11.60
N ARG A 209 -5.88 21.28 -11.80
CA ARG A 209 -4.52 21.68 -11.40
C ARG A 209 -4.34 21.57 -9.88
N LYS A 210 -5.24 22.15 -9.08
CA LYS A 210 -5.18 22.08 -7.61
C LYS A 210 -5.21 20.63 -7.10
N ALA A 211 -6.05 19.78 -7.70
CA ALA A 211 -6.10 18.36 -7.35
C ALA A 211 -4.77 17.65 -7.66
N LYS A 212 -4.17 17.95 -8.82
CA LYS A 212 -2.85 17.42 -9.19
C LYS A 212 -1.76 17.91 -8.23
N ASP A 213 -1.72 19.21 -7.94
CA ASP A 213 -0.73 19.81 -7.03
C ASP A 213 -0.84 19.21 -5.62
N ALA A 214 -2.05 18.93 -5.13
CA ALA A 214 -2.28 18.26 -3.85
C ALA A 214 -1.76 16.81 -3.85
N VAL A 215 -1.97 16.06 -4.94
CA VAL A 215 -1.43 14.70 -5.09
C VAL A 215 0.10 14.73 -5.15
N ASP A 216 0.67 15.66 -5.91
CA ASP A 216 2.12 15.82 -6.03
C ASP A 216 2.76 16.23 -4.69
N HIS A 217 2.10 17.10 -3.91
CA HIS A 217 2.54 17.44 -2.55
C HIS A 217 2.57 16.22 -1.63
N ILE A 218 1.49 15.42 -1.60
CA ILE A 218 1.44 14.19 -0.78
C ILE A 218 2.54 13.21 -1.21
N ARG A 219 2.80 13.10 -2.52
CA ARG A 219 3.87 12.25 -3.05
C ARG A 219 5.24 12.72 -2.58
N MET A 220 5.54 14.01 -2.71
CA MET A 220 6.81 14.59 -2.25
C MET A 220 7.04 14.40 -0.75
N GLU A 221 5.98 14.57 0.06
CA GLU A 221 6.06 14.38 1.51
C GLU A 221 6.32 12.91 1.88
N ARG A 222 5.67 11.96 1.21
CA ARG A 222 5.94 10.53 1.36
C ARG A 222 7.36 10.17 0.95
N ASP A 223 7.86 10.71 -0.16
CA ASP A 223 9.22 10.47 -0.62
C ASP A 223 10.26 11.10 0.32
N ARG A 224 9.95 12.22 0.98
CA ARG A 224 10.77 12.79 2.05
C ARG A 224 10.80 11.86 3.27
N GLN A 225 9.65 11.40 3.76
CA GLN A 225 9.56 10.47 4.89
C GLN A 225 10.33 9.16 4.62
N LEU A 226 10.25 8.64 3.39
CA LEU A 226 11.01 7.44 2.99
C LEU A 226 12.52 7.68 2.99
N ARG A 227 12.99 8.88 2.58
CA ARG A 227 14.41 9.23 2.65
C ARG A 227 14.88 9.35 4.10
N GLU A 228 14.15 10.07 4.93
CA GLU A 228 14.46 10.23 6.36
C GLU A 228 14.51 8.87 7.08
N SER A 229 13.54 7.99 6.81
CA SER A 229 13.52 6.63 7.36
C SER A 229 14.71 5.79 6.91
N LYS A 230 15.08 5.85 5.62
CA LYS A 230 16.26 5.15 5.09
C LYS A 230 17.55 5.66 5.72
N GLU A 231 17.70 6.97 5.86
CA GLU A 231 18.87 7.59 6.51
C GLU A 231 18.98 7.20 7.97
N LEU A 232 17.86 7.17 8.70
CA LEU A 232 17.83 6.72 10.09
C LEU A 232 18.23 5.25 10.21
N HIS A 233 17.69 4.38 9.35
CA HIS A 233 18.09 2.98 9.30
C HIS A 233 19.57 2.79 8.95
N ALA A 234 20.09 3.55 7.98
CA ALA A 234 21.50 3.49 7.62
C ALA A 234 22.40 3.90 8.80
N LYS A 235 22.05 4.96 9.53
CA LYS A 235 22.78 5.39 10.74
C LYS A 235 22.73 4.34 11.86
N LEU A 236 21.59 3.67 12.04
CA LEU A 236 21.45 2.59 13.02
C LEU A 236 22.29 1.37 12.65
N GLU A 237 22.30 0.96 11.38
CA GLU A 237 23.15 -0.12 10.87
C GLU A 237 24.63 0.20 10.98
N GLU A 238 25.03 1.45 10.70
CA GLU A 238 26.41 1.90 10.87
C GLU A 238 26.85 1.86 12.34
N LYS A 239 25.99 2.33 13.26
CA LYS A 239 26.25 2.20 14.71
C LYS A 239 26.36 0.73 15.13
N ARG A 240 25.45 -0.14 14.67
CA ARG A 240 25.51 -1.57 14.97
C ARG A 240 26.81 -2.19 14.45
N ARG A 241 27.24 -1.83 13.24
CA ARG A 241 28.51 -2.29 12.66
C ARG A 241 29.71 -1.81 13.49
N GLN A 242 29.71 -0.56 13.94
CA GLN A 242 30.78 -0.03 14.81
C GLN A 242 30.83 -0.75 16.16
N GLU A 243 29.67 -1.01 16.79
CA GLU A 243 29.58 -1.76 18.04
C GLU A 243 30.04 -3.22 17.86
N GLU A 244 29.62 -3.89 16.78
CA GLU A 244 30.07 -5.24 16.42
C GLU A 244 31.59 -5.28 16.19
N GLU A 245 32.17 -4.28 15.51
CA GLU A 245 33.60 -4.20 15.26
C GLU A 245 34.41 -4.00 16.56
N LEU A 246 33.91 -3.15 17.46
CA LEU A 246 34.49 -2.95 18.78
C LEU A 246 34.43 -4.22 19.63
N GLU A 247 33.31 -4.95 19.60
CA GLU A 247 33.17 -6.21 20.34
C GLU A 247 34.09 -7.30 19.77
N VAL A 248 34.22 -7.39 18.43
CA VAL A 248 35.17 -8.30 17.78
C VAL A 248 36.62 -7.96 18.16
N GLN A 249 36.98 -6.68 18.23
CA GLN A 249 38.29 -6.25 18.72
C GLN A 249 38.53 -6.70 20.16
N ARG A 250 37.55 -6.48 21.07
CA ARG A 250 37.63 -6.96 22.45
C ARG A 250 37.81 -8.47 22.54
N CYS A 251 37.03 -9.25 21.79
CA CYS A 251 37.19 -10.70 21.74
C CYS A 251 38.58 -11.13 21.23
N LYS A 252 39.12 -10.44 20.22
CA LYS A 252 40.47 -10.72 19.70
C LYS A 252 41.54 -10.45 20.75
N ASP A 253 41.43 -9.34 21.48
CA ASP A 253 42.40 -8.98 22.51
C ASP A 253 42.32 -9.92 23.72
N GLU A 254 41.12 -10.31 24.13
CA GLU A 254 40.92 -11.32 25.18
C GLU A 254 41.50 -12.68 24.74
N LEU A 255 41.29 -13.09 23.49
CA LEU A 255 41.84 -14.32 22.95
C LEU A 255 43.38 -14.28 22.96
N LYS A 256 44.00 -13.20 22.47
CA LYS A 256 45.46 -13.01 22.56
C LYS A 256 45.96 -13.07 23.99
N ARG A 257 45.25 -12.46 24.94
CA ARG A 257 45.60 -12.51 26.37
C ARG A 257 45.60 -13.95 26.88
N THR A 258 44.54 -14.72 26.58
CA THR A 258 44.45 -16.13 26.99
C THR A 258 45.54 -17.00 26.33
N GLU A 259 45.90 -16.74 25.07
CA GLU A 259 46.99 -17.42 24.38
C GLU A 259 48.34 -17.12 25.03
N MET A 260 48.61 -15.86 25.37
CA MET A 260 49.81 -15.45 26.09
C MET A 260 49.90 -16.08 27.47
N GLU A 261 48.80 -16.09 28.23
CA GLU A 261 48.74 -16.76 29.54
C GLU A 261 48.98 -18.28 29.41
N ALA A 262 48.44 -18.92 28.36
CA ALA A 262 48.67 -20.34 28.10
C ALA A 262 50.14 -20.64 27.75
N LEU A 263 50.77 -19.78 26.94
CA LEU A 263 52.20 -19.86 26.64
C LEU A 263 53.04 -19.68 27.91
N GLU A 264 52.70 -18.73 28.76
CA GLU A 264 53.42 -18.47 30.01
C GLU A 264 53.29 -19.64 30.97
N ARG A 265 52.10 -20.25 31.10
CA ARG A 265 51.91 -21.49 31.87
C ARG A 265 52.79 -22.63 31.35
N LYS A 266 52.90 -22.79 30.02
CA LYS A 266 53.82 -23.79 29.43
C LYS A 266 55.28 -23.49 29.76
N ARG A 267 55.71 -22.22 29.70
CA ARG A 267 57.07 -21.81 30.10
C ARG A 267 57.37 -22.11 31.56
N VAL A 268 56.45 -21.78 32.47
CA VAL A 268 56.58 -22.05 33.90
C VAL A 268 56.65 -23.56 34.16
N GLN A 269 55.80 -24.37 33.51
CA GLN A 269 55.85 -25.83 33.59
C GLN A 269 57.18 -26.39 33.09
N HIS A 270 57.68 -25.90 31.95
CA HIS A 270 58.97 -26.31 31.40
C HIS A 270 60.13 -25.94 32.33
N ALA A 271 60.12 -24.73 32.90
CA ALA A 271 61.12 -24.30 33.88
C ALA A 271 61.10 -25.17 35.14
N ARG A 272 59.91 -25.51 35.65
CA ARG A 272 59.74 -26.43 36.79
C ARG A 272 60.28 -27.82 36.47
N MET A 273 59.98 -28.34 35.28
CA MET A 273 60.50 -29.64 34.82
C MET A 273 62.03 -29.62 34.73
N GLN A 274 62.63 -28.56 34.19
CA GLN A 274 64.09 -28.42 34.15
C GLN A 274 64.72 -28.33 35.55
N SER A 275 64.08 -27.65 36.49
CA SER A 275 64.53 -27.61 37.89
C SER A 275 64.53 -29.00 38.52
N LEU A 276 63.44 -29.78 38.33
CA LEU A 276 63.33 -31.15 38.82
C LEU A 276 64.39 -32.07 38.19
N LEU A 277 64.68 -31.91 36.90
CA LEU A 277 65.75 -32.66 36.25
C LEU A 277 67.13 -32.36 36.85
N LYS A 278 67.43 -31.07 37.12
CA LYS A 278 68.68 -30.68 37.79
C LYS A 278 68.78 -31.27 39.19
N GLU A 279 67.70 -31.21 39.97
CA GLU A 279 67.63 -31.79 41.31
C GLU A 279 67.82 -33.32 41.26
N ASN A 280 67.18 -34.01 40.32
CA ASN A 280 67.33 -35.46 40.16
C ASN A 280 68.78 -35.85 39.81
N ILE A 281 69.43 -35.12 38.90
CA ILE A 281 70.85 -35.30 38.58
C ILE A 281 71.72 -35.10 39.83
N GLN A 282 71.42 -34.08 40.63
CA GLN A 282 72.17 -33.82 41.86
C GLN A 282 72.00 -34.95 42.89
N VAL A 283 70.77 -35.42 43.11
CA VAL A 283 70.47 -36.56 43.99
C VAL A 283 71.15 -37.84 43.49
N GLN A 284 71.21 -38.07 42.18
CA GLN A 284 71.93 -39.22 41.62
C GLN A 284 73.44 -39.13 41.89
N ARG A 285 74.05 -37.96 41.68
CA ARG A 285 75.47 -37.74 42.02
C ARG A 285 75.75 -37.94 43.52
N GLU A 286 74.86 -37.48 44.38
CA GLU A 286 74.97 -37.69 45.83
C GLU A 286 74.85 -39.17 46.20
N LYS A 287 73.93 -39.91 45.55
CA LYS A 287 73.81 -41.37 45.72
C LYS A 287 75.06 -42.10 45.25
N GLU A 288 75.60 -41.75 44.09
CA GLU A 288 76.86 -42.33 43.58
C GLU A 288 78.02 -42.06 44.54
N LYS A 289 78.15 -40.83 45.02
CA LYS A 289 79.17 -40.46 46.02
C LYS A 289 78.98 -41.19 47.34
N LYS A 290 77.74 -41.37 47.81
CA LYS A 290 77.47 -42.15 49.02
C LYS A 290 77.83 -43.62 48.81
N LYS A 291 77.46 -44.19 47.67
CA LYS A 291 77.82 -45.56 47.30
C LYS A 291 79.33 -45.76 47.26
N SER A 292 80.10 -44.81 46.71
CA SER A 292 81.56 -44.89 46.71
C SER A 292 82.14 -44.79 48.12
N LEU A 293 81.62 -43.89 48.96
CA LEU A 293 82.05 -43.78 50.36
C LEU A 293 81.72 -45.02 51.19
N ASP A 294 80.54 -45.61 50.99
CA ASP A 294 80.14 -46.84 51.66
C ASP A 294 81.00 -48.03 51.17
N GLN A 295 81.31 -48.09 49.86
CA GLN A 295 82.28 -49.06 49.32
C GLN A 295 83.68 -48.88 49.91
N GLU A 296 84.18 -47.65 50.03
CA GLU A 296 85.47 -47.37 50.67
C GLU A 296 85.47 -47.78 52.16
N ARG A 297 84.35 -47.56 52.86
CA ARG A 297 84.18 -48.02 54.25
C ARG A 297 84.12 -49.53 54.35
N ASP A 298 83.42 -50.20 53.46
CA ASP A 298 83.36 -51.66 53.40
C ASP A 298 84.74 -52.24 53.11
N VAL A 299 85.50 -51.66 52.17
CA VAL A 299 86.89 -52.03 51.89
C VAL A 299 87.76 -51.81 53.13
N LYS A 300 87.69 -50.65 53.78
CA LYS A 300 88.43 -50.39 55.03
C LYS A 300 88.05 -51.37 56.13
N LEU A 301 86.77 -51.68 56.29
CA LEU A 301 86.30 -52.65 57.25
C LEU A 301 86.83 -54.05 56.91
N MET A 302 86.85 -54.44 55.64
CA MET A 302 87.44 -55.70 55.17
C MET A 302 88.95 -55.73 55.36
N GLU A 303 89.65 -54.61 55.16
CA GLU A 303 91.08 -54.47 55.44
C GLU A 303 91.36 -54.55 56.95
N GLU A 304 90.54 -53.91 57.79
CA GLU A 304 90.61 -54.01 59.25
C GLU A 304 90.33 -55.43 59.71
N TYR A 305 89.33 -56.12 59.14
CA TYR A 305 89.08 -57.52 59.39
C TYR A 305 90.22 -58.40 58.90
N ALA A 306 90.78 -58.15 57.72
CA ALA A 306 91.92 -58.89 57.21
C ALA A 306 93.18 -58.67 58.06
N GLN A 307 93.42 -57.45 58.52
CA GLN A 307 94.49 -57.13 59.47
C GLN A 307 94.23 -57.77 60.83
N LYS A 308 92.99 -57.77 61.32
CA LYS A 308 92.61 -58.43 62.57
C LYS A 308 92.74 -59.93 62.44
N LEU A 309 92.36 -60.52 61.32
CA LEU A 309 92.49 -61.94 61.04
C LEU A 309 93.95 -62.33 60.83
N ALA A 310 94.75 -61.50 60.16
CA ALA A 310 96.19 -61.68 60.04
C ALA A 310 96.90 -61.50 61.39
N LYS A 311 96.39 -60.62 62.26
CA LYS A 311 96.87 -60.45 63.63
C LYS A 311 96.43 -61.60 64.51
N GLU A 312 95.21 -62.08 64.39
CA GLU A 312 94.69 -63.27 65.07
C GLU A 312 95.34 -64.53 64.54
N GLU A 313 95.74 -64.60 63.27
CA GLU A 313 96.54 -65.68 62.68
C GLU A 313 98.00 -65.55 63.08
N ALA A 314 98.57 -64.35 63.15
CA ALA A 314 99.92 -64.15 63.68
C ALA A 314 99.95 -64.46 65.19
N GLU A 315 98.91 -64.09 65.93
CA GLU A 315 98.71 -64.42 67.34
C GLU A 315 98.33 -65.88 67.51
N ARG A 316 97.60 -66.50 66.59
CA ARG A 316 97.26 -67.94 66.61
C ARG A 316 98.44 -68.76 66.13
N VAL A 317 99.29 -68.29 65.23
CA VAL A 317 100.55 -68.93 64.84
C VAL A 317 101.53 -68.74 65.98
N ALA A 318 101.70 -67.54 66.52
CA ALA A 318 102.50 -67.31 67.73
C ALA A 318 101.96 -68.08 68.93
N ALA A 319 100.65 -68.16 69.11
CA ALA A 319 100.00 -68.93 70.17
C ALA A 319 99.88 -70.40 69.83
N LEU A 320 99.93 -70.86 68.58
CA LEU A 320 100.08 -72.25 68.16
C LEU A 320 101.54 -72.64 68.22
N GLN A 321 102.48 -71.73 68.17
CA GLN A 321 103.90 -71.98 68.38
C GLN A 321 104.18 -71.99 69.89
N HIS A 322 103.50 -71.12 70.65
CA HIS A 322 103.40 -71.11 72.10
C HIS A 322 102.49 -72.22 72.66
N LYS A 323 101.51 -72.73 71.89
CA LYS A 323 100.67 -73.90 72.22
C LYS A 323 101.30 -75.17 71.65
N LEU A 324 102.03 -75.23 70.55
CA LEU A 324 102.83 -76.41 70.21
C LEU A 324 103.88 -76.66 71.32
N THR A 325 104.29 -75.60 72.04
CA THR A 325 105.11 -75.68 73.25
C THR A 325 104.33 -75.77 74.59
N ARG A 326 103.00 -75.61 74.61
CA ARG A 326 102.15 -75.68 75.84
C ARG A 326 100.99 -76.69 75.78
N GLN A 327 100.68 -77.19 74.59
CA GLN A 327 99.82 -78.30 74.14
C GLN A 327 100.69 -79.55 73.87
N ASP A 328 101.93 -79.55 74.34
CA ASP A 328 102.58 -80.76 74.85
C ASP A 328 102.34 -80.91 76.35
N ARG A 329 101.61 -79.97 76.99
CA ARG A 329 101.39 -79.98 78.45
C ARG A 329 99.95 -79.85 78.94
N ILE A 330 99.01 -79.19 78.28
CA ILE A 330 97.61 -79.19 78.74
C ILE A 330 96.61 -79.04 77.56
N GLN A 331 96.09 -80.16 77.06
CA GLN A 331 94.71 -80.30 76.52
C GLN A 331 93.83 -80.77 77.70
N ASN A 332 92.59 -80.36 77.97
CA ASN A 332 91.53 -79.61 77.28
C ASN A 332 90.58 -79.06 78.35
N GLY A 333 89.86 -77.95 78.11
CA GLY A 333 88.68 -77.64 78.92
C GLY A 333 88.02 -76.28 78.68
N ILE A 334 86.69 -76.31 78.59
CA ILE A 334 85.70 -75.23 78.76
C ILE A 334 85.26 -74.52 77.45
N ALA A 335 84.35 -75.20 76.75
CA ALA A 335 83.52 -74.64 75.69
C ALA A 335 82.05 -74.92 75.99
N LEU A 336 81.49 -74.30 77.04
CA LEU A 336 80.04 -74.38 77.31
C LEU A 336 79.39 -73.08 77.83
N SER A 337 80.12 -71.99 78.08
CA SER A 337 79.55 -70.75 78.63
C SER A 337 79.11 -69.69 77.59
N ILE A 338 79.36 -69.91 76.29
CA ILE A 338 79.11 -68.91 75.23
C ILE A 338 77.71 -69.07 74.60
N HIS A 339 77.13 -70.26 74.67
CA HIS A 339 75.88 -70.58 73.98
C HIS A 339 74.64 -69.91 74.62
N GLU A 340 74.68 -69.66 75.92
CA GLU A 340 73.52 -69.15 76.68
C GLU A 340 73.34 -67.63 76.54
N GLN A 341 74.41 -66.88 76.28
CA GLN A 341 74.36 -65.42 76.05
C GLN A 341 73.85 -65.03 74.66
N LEU A 342 74.00 -65.91 73.66
CA LEU A 342 73.48 -65.67 72.30
C LEU A 342 71.96 -65.83 72.24
N LYS A 343 71.43 -66.82 72.97
CA LYS A 343 70.00 -67.16 72.96
C LYS A 343 69.12 -66.08 73.59
N LEU A 344 69.64 -65.33 74.58
CA LEU A 344 68.90 -64.23 75.21
C LEU A 344 68.78 -63.00 74.31
N LYS A 345 69.79 -62.69 73.50
CA LYS A 345 69.73 -61.56 72.56
C LYS A 345 68.80 -61.82 71.38
N GLU A 346 68.73 -63.05 70.91
CA GLU A 346 67.84 -63.45 69.81
C GLU A 346 66.36 -63.22 70.16
N MET A 347 65.96 -63.55 71.38
CA MET A 347 64.59 -63.34 71.88
C MET A 347 64.21 -61.84 72.01
N GLU A 348 65.16 -60.97 72.37
CA GLU A 348 64.92 -59.51 72.49
C GLU A 348 64.79 -58.82 71.12
N ASP A 349 65.49 -59.31 70.11
CA ASP A 349 65.39 -58.78 68.75
C ASP A 349 64.12 -59.23 68.03
N GLU A 350 63.63 -60.44 68.29
CA GLU A 350 62.33 -60.92 67.82
C GLU A 350 61.17 -60.09 68.40
N GLN A 351 61.20 -59.78 69.69
CA GLN A 351 60.15 -58.95 70.32
C GLN A 351 60.11 -57.53 69.74
N ARG A 352 61.27 -56.92 69.47
CA ARG A 352 61.33 -55.59 68.83
C ARG A 352 60.82 -55.59 67.39
N ALA A 353 61.06 -56.66 66.64
CA ALA A 353 60.55 -56.80 65.28
C ALA A 353 59.02 -56.90 65.26
N ASP A 354 58.45 -57.69 66.17
CA ASP A 354 57.00 -57.87 66.30
C ASP A 354 56.28 -56.57 66.70
N ASP A 355 56.82 -55.81 67.66
CA ASP A 355 56.23 -54.54 68.09
C ASP A 355 56.29 -53.47 66.98
N TYR A 356 57.38 -53.43 66.20
CA TYR A 356 57.47 -52.54 65.05
C TYR A 356 56.43 -52.91 63.97
N GLN A 357 56.24 -54.20 63.72
CA GLN A 357 55.28 -54.68 62.74
C GLN A 357 53.83 -54.38 63.16
N ARG A 358 53.52 -54.52 64.45
CA ARG A 358 52.21 -54.14 65.02
C ARG A 358 51.94 -52.63 64.88
N HIS A 359 52.90 -51.78 65.26
CA HIS A 359 52.73 -50.33 65.11
C HIS A 359 52.58 -49.87 63.65
N LYS A 360 53.29 -50.53 62.72
CA LYS A 360 53.14 -50.24 61.29
C LYS A 360 51.74 -50.60 60.78
N LEU A 361 51.24 -51.79 61.14
CA LEU A 361 49.89 -52.23 60.76
C LEU A 361 48.80 -51.32 61.34
N GLU A 362 48.97 -50.84 62.57
CA GLU A 362 48.04 -49.90 63.20
C GLU A 362 48.05 -48.53 62.50
N SER A 363 49.23 -47.99 62.18
CA SER A 363 49.36 -46.74 61.41
C SER A 363 48.75 -46.85 60.01
N ASP A 364 48.92 -47.98 59.33
CA ASP A 364 48.35 -48.18 57.99
C ASP A 364 46.81 -48.33 58.06
N ARG A 365 46.29 -48.99 59.09
CA ARG A 365 44.84 -49.08 59.36
C ARG A 365 44.22 -47.70 59.62
N GLU A 366 44.89 -46.82 60.36
CA GLU A 366 44.43 -45.44 60.58
C GLU A 366 44.40 -44.62 59.28
N LYS A 367 45.45 -44.72 58.45
CA LYS A 367 45.50 -44.06 57.14
C LYS A 367 44.36 -44.53 56.23
N GLU A 368 44.09 -45.84 56.19
CA GLU A 368 42.98 -46.39 55.42
C GLU A 368 41.62 -45.87 55.91
N GLN A 369 41.42 -45.76 57.22
CA GLN A 369 40.19 -45.19 57.77
C GLN A 369 40.01 -43.71 57.41
N ILE A 370 41.07 -42.91 57.43
CA ILE A 370 41.02 -41.50 57.02
C ILE A 370 40.67 -41.38 55.53
N ILE A 371 41.29 -42.19 54.67
CA ILE A 371 40.99 -42.22 53.23
C ILE A 371 39.55 -42.67 52.98
N ALA A 372 39.07 -43.69 53.70
CA ALA A 372 37.71 -44.19 53.57
C ALA A 372 36.67 -43.14 54.02
N LYS A 373 36.92 -42.43 55.12
CA LYS A 373 36.06 -41.31 55.57
C LYS A 373 36.02 -40.19 54.55
N ARG A 374 37.17 -39.78 54.02
CA ARG A 374 37.26 -38.75 52.98
C ARG A 374 36.51 -39.15 51.70
N ARG A 375 36.65 -40.40 51.23
CA ARG A 375 35.88 -40.90 50.07
C ARG A 375 34.38 -40.88 50.31
N LYS A 376 33.94 -41.20 51.54
CA LYS A 376 32.52 -41.17 51.93
C LYS A 376 31.97 -39.74 51.94
N GLU A 377 32.74 -38.78 52.45
CA GLU A 377 32.38 -37.35 52.42
C GLU A 377 32.31 -36.83 50.98
N GLU A 378 33.32 -37.09 50.15
CA GLU A 378 33.33 -36.70 48.74
C GLU A 378 32.14 -37.30 47.96
N ALA A 379 31.75 -38.54 48.27
CA ALA A 379 30.56 -39.18 47.66
C ALA A 379 29.25 -38.50 48.09
N LEU A 380 29.13 -38.10 49.36
CA LEU A 380 27.98 -37.38 49.87
C LEU A 380 27.86 -35.97 49.25
N ASP A 381 28.97 -35.26 49.12
CA ASP A 381 28.98 -33.93 48.51
C ASP A 381 28.66 -33.99 47.02
N ARG A 382 29.18 -34.99 46.30
CA ARG A 382 28.77 -35.26 44.91
C ARG A 382 27.28 -35.55 44.81
N LYS A 383 26.73 -36.36 45.72
CA LYS A 383 25.29 -36.64 45.76
C LYS A 383 24.46 -35.37 45.97
N LYS A 384 24.83 -34.53 46.96
CA LYS A 384 24.16 -33.24 47.23
C LYS A 384 24.24 -32.28 46.04
N TYR A 385 25.40 -32.24 45.37
CA TYR A 385 25.59 -31.39 44.21
C TYR A 385 24.74 -31.86 43.01
N LEU A 386 24.65 -33.17 42.79
CA LEU A 386 23.79 -33.75 41.76
C LEU A 386 22.31 -33.47 42.01
N THR A 387 21.84 -33.58 43.27
CA THR A 387 20.46 -33.23 43.63
C THR A 387 20.18 -31.74 43.39
N PHE A 388 21.09 -30.86 43.80
CA PHE A 388 20.98 -29.43 43.54
C PHE A 388 20.91 -29.12 42.03
N GLN A 389 21.77 -29.73 41.21
CA GLN A 389 21.70 -29.57 39.76
C GLN A 389 20.37 -30.05 39.17
N HIS A 390 19.83 -31.15 39.68
CA HIS A 390 18.54 -31.68 39.24
C HIS A 390 17.40 -30.71 39.58
N GLU A 391 17.38 -30.18 40.81
CA GLU A 391 16.40 -29.18 41.25
C GLU A 391 16.45 -27.91 40.40
N VAL A 392 17.65 -27.35 40.15
CA VAL A 392 17.83 -26.17 39.29
C VAL A 392 17.32 -26.44 37.86
N LYS A 393 17.58 -27.62 37.31
CA LYS A 393 17.06 -28.01 35.99
C LYS A 393 15.54 -28.11 35.98
N GLU A 394 14.95 -28.73 36.99
CA GLU A 394 13.49 -28.85 37.12
C GLU A 394 12.81 -27.49 37.33
N GLU A 395 13.37 -26.60 38.14
CA GLU A 395 12.87 -25.24 38.29
C GLU A 395 12.93 -24.46 36.98
N LYS A 396 14.04 -24.55 36.24
CA LYS A 396 14.18 -23.91 34.94
C LYS A 396 13.13 -24.44 33.96
N LYS A 397 12.91 -25.75 33.93
CA LYS A 397 11.88 -26.40 33.09
C LYS A 397 10.48 -25.92 33.48
N LYS A 398 10.16 -25.84 34.77
CA LYS A 398 8.89 -25.32 35.27
C LYS A 398 8.67 -23.84 34.90
N LYS A 399 9.70 -23.00 34.99
CA LYS A 399 9.64 -21.59 34.57
C LYS A 399 9.36 -21.46 33.06
N LEU A 400 10.12 -22.15 32.24
CA LEU A 400 9.93 -22.15 30.78
C LEU A 400 8.52 -22.64 30.39
N ASN A 401 8.03 -23.70 31.04
CA ASN A 401 6.68 -24.21 30.77
C ASN A 401 5.59 -23.21 31.20
N LYS A 402 5.77 -22.49 32.30
CA LYS A 402 4.83 -21.41 32.71
C LYS A 402 4.82 -20.28 31.68
N GLU A 403 6.00 -19.82 31.26
CA GLU A 403 6.13 -18.78 30.23
C GLU A 403 5.48 -19.23 28.92
N GLU A 404 5.69 -20.47 28.48
CA GLU A 404 5.08 -21.02 27.27
C GLU A 404 3.55 -21.06 27.35
N VAL A 405 2.99 -21.49 28.49
CA VAL A 405 1.54 -21.46 28.72
C VAL A 405 1.00 -20.03 28.75
N GLU A 406 1.71 -19.09 29.37
CA GLU A 406 1.34 -17.67 29.37
C GLU A 406 1.34 -17.09 27.96
N TYR A 407 2.36 -17.37 27.15
CA TYR A 407 2.41 -16.94 25.76
C TYR A 407 1.29 -17.58 24.93
N SER A 408 1.06 -18.88 25.09
CA SER A 408 -0.04 -19.58 24.40
C SER A 408 -1.41 -18.96 24.74
N ASN A 409 -1.64 -18.62 26.00
CA ASN A 409 -2.88 -17.97 26.43
C ASN A 409 -3.01 -16.57 25.84
N LYS A 410 -1.94 -15.76 25.84
CA LYS A 410 -1.94 -14.43 25.21
C LYS A 410 -2.27 -14.50 23.72
N TYR A 411 -1.64 -15.40 22.98
CA TYR A 411 -1.93 -15.58 21.54
C TYR A 411 -3.37 -16.04 21.29
N ARG A 412 -3.91 -16.90 22.17
CA ARG A 412 -5.32 -17.31 22.09
C ARG A 412 -6.25 -16.12 22.33
N GLU A 413 -5.99 -15.33 23.37
CA GLU A 413 -6.78 -14.13 23.70
C GLU A 413 -6.71 -13.07 22.60
N GLU A 414 -5.53 -12.80 22.05
CA GLU A 414 -5.33 -11.90 20.90
C GLU A 414 -6.10 -12.40 19.67
N GLY A 415 -6.04 -13.71 19.39
CA GLY A 415 -6.79 -14.33 18.31
C GLY A 415 -8.31 -14.21 18.48
N GLU A 416 -8.81 -14.45 19.69
CA GLU A 416 -10.23 -14.25 20.01
C GLU A 416 -10.65 -12.79 19.89
N LEU A 417 -9.82 -11.85 20.36
CA LEU A 417 -10.09 -10.42 20.28
C LEU A 417 -10.14 -9.95 18.82
N ALA A 418 -9.20 -10.38 17.98
CA ALA A 418 -9.19 -10.09 16.55
C ALA A 418 -10.46 -10.63 15.84
N LEU A 419 -10.91 -11.83 16.21
CA LEU A 419 -12.16 -12.40 15.68
C LEU A 419 -13.39 -11.61 16.13
N ARG A 420 -13.43 -11.17 17.40
CA ARG A 420 -14.52 -10.32 17.91
C ARG A 420 -14.55 -8.97 17.19
N GLU A 421 -13.41 -8.33 16.98
CA GLU A 421 -13.32 -7.07 16.23
C GLU A 421 -13.79 -7.22 14.77
N MET A 422 -13.38 -8.31 14.09
CA MET A 422 -13.83 -8.59 12.73
C MET A 422 -15.34 -8.78 12.67
N LYS A 423 -15.91 -9.55 13.61
CA LYS A 423 -17.36 -9.74 13.72
C LYS A 423 -18.08 -8.41 13.96
N GLN A 424 -17.56 -7.58 14.87
CA GLN A 424 -18.14 -6.27 15.15
C GLN A 424 -18.10 -5.34 13.94
N LYS A 425 -16.99 -5.32 13.18
CA LYS A 425 -16.90 -4.56 11.91
C LYS A 425 -17.92 -5.04 10.89
N GLN A 426 -18.13 -6.35 10.78
CA GLN A 426 -19.12 -6.93 9.88
C GLN A 426 -20.55 -6.57 10.31
N ASP A 427 -20.87 -6.66 11.60
CA ASP A 427 -22.19 -6.29 12.11
C ASP A 427 -22.45 -4.78 11.97
N ASN A 428 -21.45 -3.93 12.22
CA ASN A 428 -21.55 -2.48 11.96
C ASN A 428 -21.75 -2.17 10.48
N ALA A 429 -21.14 -2.93 9.56
CA ALA A 429 -21.39 -2.79 8.13
C ALA A 429 -22.83 -3.21 7.76
N ARG A 430 -23.36 -4.27 8.38
CA ARG A 430 -24.76 -4.70 8.19
C ARG A 430 -25.74 -3.63 8.69
N VAL A 431 -25.49 -3.03 9.85
CA VAL A 431 -26.32 -1.95 10.41
C VAL A 431 -26.32 -0.75 9.48
N ARG A 432 -25.14 -0.27 9.05
CA ARG A 432 -25.03 0.84 8.09
C ARG A 432 -25.74 0.55 6.77
N ASN A 433 -25.59 -0.66 6.22
CA ASN A 433 -26.31 -1.06 5.01
C ASN A 433 -27.83 -1.05 5.20
N LYS A 434 -28.32 -1.49 6.36
CA LYS A 434 -29.76 -1.42 6.69
C LYS A 434 -30.24 0.02 6.79
N GLU A 435 -29.45 0.91 7.36
CA GLU A 435 -29.73 2.36 7.41
C GLU A 435 -29.77 2.98 6.01
N TYR A 436 -28.80 2.66 5.16
CA TYR A 436 -28.79 3.10 3.76
C TYR A 436 -29.99 2.60 2.98
N GLN A 437 -30.38 1.33 3.17
CA GLN A 437 -31.59 0.79 2.53
C GLN A 437 -32.86 1.51 3.01
N LYS A 438 -32.98 1.81 4.32
CA LYS A 438 -34.09 2.60 4.85
C LYS A 438 -34.12 4.00 4.25
N LEU A 439 -32.97 4.67 4.14
CA LEU A 439 -32.88 5.99 3.54
C LEU A 439 -33.29 5.96 2.06
N LEU A 440 -32.83 4.96 1.30
CA LEU A 440 -33.19 4.77 -0.09
C LEU A 440 -34.70 4.57 -0.26
N LEU A 441 -35.32 3.71 0.57
CA LEU A 441 -36.76 3.50 0.56
C LEU A 441 -37.52 4.79 0.88
N SER A 442 -37.05 5.58 1.85
CA SER A 442 -37.61 6.89 2.17
C SER A 442 -37.54 7.85 0.98
N GLN A 443 -36.38 7.95 0.32
CA GLN A 443 -36.19 8.78 -0.88
C GLN A 443 -37.07 8.31 -2.05
N MET A 444 -37.22 7.00 -2.25
CA MET A 444 -38.11 6.46 -3.29
C MET A 444 -39.57 6.82 -3.00
N GLN A 445 -39.99 6.73 -1.73
CA GLN A 445 -41.35 7.11 -1.33
C GLN A 445 -41.57 8.61 -1.50
N GLU A 446 -40.60 9.43 -1.09
CA GLU A 446 -40.63 10.88 -1.27
C GLU A 446 -40.68 11.24 -2.76
N GLN A 447 -39.89 10.59 -3.62
CA GLN A 447 -39.96 10.79 -5.06
C GLN A 447 -41.30 10.37 -5.66
N LYS A 448 -41.92 9.28 -5.18
CA LYS A 448 -43.27 8.88 -5.61
C LYS A 448 -44.29 9.96 -5.25
N VAL A 449 -44.24 10.48 -4.03
CA VAL A 449 -45.14 11.56 -3.58
C VAL A 449 -44.88 12.84 -4.35
N ARG A 450 -43.62 13.26 -4.47
CA ARG A 450 -43.22 14.47 -5.23
C ARG A 450 -43.67 14.36 -6.69
N LYS A 451 -43.34 13.27 -7.41
CA LYS A 451 -43.80 13.08 -8.79
C LYS A 451 -45.33 13.09 -8.89
N ALA A 452 -46.04 12.39 -8.01
CA ALA A 452 -47.51 12.38 -8.02
C ALA A 452 -48.12 13.78 -7.77
N ALA A 453 -47.49 14.62 -6.96
CA ALA A 453 -47.92 16.00 -6.70
C ALA A 453 -47.55 16.95 -7.85
N THR A 454 -46.34 16.82 -8.41
CA THR A 454 -45.84 17.66 -9.52
C THR A 454 -46.63 17.42 -10.81
N PHE A 455 -47.10 16.21 -11.09
CA PHE A 455 -47.91 15.93 -12.29
C PHE A 455 -49.38 16.36 -12.17
N LYS A 456 -49.88 16.67 -10.96
CA LYS A 456 -51.30 17.03 -10.73
C LYS A 456 -51.54 18.52 -10.51
N SER A 457 -50.50 19.30 -10.28
CA SER A 457 -50.63 20.72 -9.96
C SER A 457 -49.79 21.55 -10.91
N MET A 458 -50.40 22.61 -11.44
CA MET A 458 -49.74 23.58 -12.31
C MET A 458 -48.53 24.19 -11.59
N ASP A 459 -47.41 24.33 -12.31
CA ASP A 459 -46.16 24.88 -11.78
C ASP A 459 -46.42 26.31 -11.23
N PRO A 460 -45.82 26.74 -10.11
CA PRO A 460 -45.87 28.13 -9.63
C PRO A 460 -45.73 29.21 -10.72
N ARG A 461 -44.89 28.98 -11.75
CA ARG A 461 -44.72 29.91 -12.88
C ARG A 461 -45.90 29.89 -13.85
N GLU A 462 -46.47 28.73 -14.11
CA GLU A 462 -47.69 28.61 -14.93
C GLU A 462 -48.92 29.15 -14.18
N LYS A 463 -48.96 28.96 -12.84
CA LYS A 463 -49.94 29.56 -11.94
C LYS A 463 -49.90 31.08 -11.97
N SER A 464 -48.71 31.68 -12.00
CA SER A 464 -48.58 33.14 -12.08
C SER A 464 -49.02 33.69 -13.43
N LEU A 465 -48.69 33.01 -14.54
CA LEU A 465 -49.17 33.38 -15.88
C LEU A 465 -50.69 33.28 -16.00
N ASN A 466 -51.28 32.24 -15.40
CA ASN A 466 -52.73 32.02 -15.40
C ASN A 466 -53.46 32.72 -14.24
N ALA A 467 -52.77 33.52 -13.41
CA ALA A 467 -53.32 34.08 -12.18
C ALA A 467 -54.55 34.96 -12.42
N ILE A 468 -54.60 35.67 -13.55
CA ILE A 468 -55.75 36.51 -13.92
C ILE A 468 -56.98 35.65 -14.26
N LEU A 469 -56.79 34.54 -14.98
CA LEU A 469 -57.86 33.60 -15.32
C LEU A 469 -58.36 32.84 -14.07
N LEU A 470 -57.44 32.42 -13.21
CA LEU A 470 -57.77 31.77 -11.94
C LEU A 470 -58.57 32.71 -11.01
N ARG A 471 -58.12 33.97 -10.85
CA ARG A 471 -58.89 34.97 -10.08
C ARG A 471 -60.27 35.24 -10.65
N LYS A 472 -60.43 35.24 -11.99
CA LYS A 472 -61.74 35.39 -12.62
C LYS A 472 -62.68 34.23 -12.26
N LEU A 473 -62.16 33.00 -12.20
CA LEU A 473 -62.93 31.82 -11.76
C LEU A 473 -63.23 31.82 -10.25
N GLU A 474 -62.44 32.51 -9.43
CA GLU A 474 -62.68 32.68 -7.99
C GLU A 474 -63.71 33.78 -7.67
N VAL A 475 -63.77 34.84 -8.50
CA VAL A 475 -64.65 36.00 -8.28
C VAL A 475 -65.99 35.88 -8.99
N ASP A 476 -66.03 35.26 -10.17
CA ASP A 476 -67.26 35.08 -10.96
C ASP A 476 -67.82 33.67 -10.74
N GLU A 477 -68.73 33.56 -9.77
CA GLU A 477 -69.29 32.30 -9.29
C GLU A 477 -70.15 31.61 -10.36
N ASP A 478 -70.85 32.38 -11.20
CA ASP A 478 -71.66 31.88 -12.32
C ASP A 478 -70.78 31.26 -13.41
N LEU A 479 -69.64 31.90 -13.72
CA LEU A 479 -68.66 31.37 -14.67
C LEU A 479 -68.01 30.09 -14.13
N SER A 480 -67.68 30.06 -12.84
CA SER A 480 -67.13 28.88 -12.15
C SER A 480 -68.08 27.68 -12.23
N GLN A 481 -69.37 27.89 -11.93
CA GLN A 481 -70.40 26.85 -12.03
C GLN A 481 -70.58 26.33 -13.47
N LYS A 482 -70.53 27.20 -14.49
CA LYS A 482 -70.58 26.80 -15.92
C LYS A 482 -69.38 25.94 -16.31
N VAL A 483 -68.19 26.26 -15.81
CA VAL A 483 -66.96 25.48 -16.07
C VAL A 483 -67.03 24.11 -15.38
N VAL A 484 -67.49 24.05 -14.13
CA VAL A 484 -67.70 22.79 -13.40
C VAL A 484 -68.74 21.89 -14.10
N ALA A 485 -69.84 22.47 -14.59
CA ALA A 485 -70.87 21.76 -15.34
C ALA A 485 -70.37 21.23 -16.71
N LYS A 486 -69.37 21.89 -17.32
CA LYS A 486 -68.73 21.39 -18.55
C LYS A 486 -67.69 20.30 -18.29
N LEU A 487 -67.00 20.35 -17.15
CA LEU A 487 -65.97 19.38 -16.77
C LEU A 487 -66.54 18.13 -16.10
N SER A 488 -67.78 18.20 -15.60
CA SER A 488 -68.56 17.05 -15.13
C SER A 488 -69.49 16.62 -16.26
N PRO A 489 -69.12 15.64 -17.11
CA PRO A 489 -70.00 15.22 -18.18
C PRO A 489 -71.19 14.55 -17.52
N ASP A 490 -72.34 15.20 -17.60
CA ASP A 490 -73.60 14.59 -17.20
C ASP A 490 -73.79 13.35 -18.07
N LYS A 491 -73.69 12.17 -17.44
CA LYS A 491 -73.96 10.88 -18.08
C LYS A 491 -75.47 10.82 -18.33
N MET A 492 -76.00 11.47 -19.37
CA MET A 492 -77.30 11.15 -19.95
C MET A 492 -77.67 12.08 -21.11
N VAL A 493 -77.34 11.69 -22.34
CA VAL A 493 -78.32 11.66 -23.45
C VAL A 493 -77.89 10.53 -24.39
N ARG A 494 -78.43 9.33 -24.16
CA ARG A 494 -78.51 8.30 -25.20
C ARG A 494 -79.40 8.88 -26.29
N ALA A 495 -78.84 9.21 -27.46
CA ALA A 495 -79.63 9.51 -28.63
C ALA A 495 -80.56 8.30 -28.91
N LYS A 496 -81.88 8.51 -28.85
CA LYS A 496 -82.86 7.51 -29.26
C LYS A 496 -82.66 7.23 -30.76
N PRO A 497 -82.63 5.96 -31.20
CA PRO A 497 -82.62 5.66 -32.62
C PRO A 497 -83.93 6.13 -33.26
N ARG A 498 -83.82 6.80 -34.42
CA ARG A 498 -84.96 7.13 -35.28
C ARG A 498 -85.62 5.83 -35.74
N ASN A 499 -86.85 5.59 -35.30
CA ASN A 499 -87.73 4.64 -35.96
C ASN A 499 -88.17 5.25 -37.30
N ASN A 500 -87.74 4.63 -38.40
CA ASN A 500 -88.37 4.81 -39.70
C ASN A 500 -89.74 4.12 -39.66
N ILE A 501 -90.81 4.92 -39.62
CA ILE A 501 -92.15 4.46 -39.98
C ILE A 501 -92.85 5.62 -40.73
N PHE A 502 -93.17 5.32 -41.99
CA PHE A 502 -93.82 6.10 -43.07
C PHE A 502 -93.05 7.24 -43.72
#